data_AF-A0A954IMX2-F1
#
_entry.id   AF-A0A954IMX2-F1
#
_cell.length_a   1.000
_cell.length_b   1.000
_cell.length_c   1.000
_cell.angle_alpha   90.00
_cell.angle_beta   90.00
_cell.angle_gamma   90.00
#
_symmetry.space_group_name_H-M   'P 1'
#
loop_
_entity.id
_entity.type
_entity.pdbx_description
1 polymer ?
#
loop_
_entity_poly.entity_id
_entity_poly.type
_entity_poly.pdbx_seq_one_letter_code
_entity_poly.pdbx_strand_id
1 'polypeptide(L)'
;MGNASKSYASNVGWGAVRILVAGLVVLAALSNRAEAQSRRTMVRSQTAAENRPAPDVTAAAVDRAIFGDALGSLPLIDDATYLRRVSFDIVGHPASPGQITRFGLDPTEEKRAAIVDQLLQDDQYAANWTRYWRDTMFLRATNMRSGIVRPAFELWMREELAQGSGWDEIVTEMLTATGPVNESGQTALFFIHEGVTEEVAAEASRLFMGIQIQCANCHDHPWDQWKRDQFHEFAAFFPRVSVRRDPQSDNLFDYLVGSVDVDRSRGQGVSRFLLTRLDRNRDQFISEQEVKGTQLERLLANASSMIDKNGDGKLSIEEISTARPADNNRPGQGATEHYMPNLSDPGSQGDRIDPAFFLSDTTVRSGLTDVARRTTAAEFITSRDNPWFARAIVNRMWYEMTGTAFYLPVDDIGPDRTAAHEDALDILCEGFVRNQYDLKWLIRTITSTRTYQRASNPDGEGFARCEPIRLRSDQLYSAVCQALDVESLPLRLTSGR
;
A
#
# COMPACT_ATOMS: atom_id res chain seq x y z
N MET A 1 -7.39 61.84 5.94
CA MET A 1 -7.35 61.23 7.29
C MET A 1 -8.77 60.88 7.66
N GLY A 2 -9.26 59.66 7.78
CA GLY A 2 -8.75 58.31 7.69
C GLY A 2 -9.91 57.46 8.22
N ASN A 3 -10.66 56.81 7.32
CA ASN A 3 -11.87 56.06 7.68
C ASN A 3 -11.55 54.57 7.55
N ALA A 4 -11.14 53.96 8.66
CA ALA A 4 -10.80 52.54 8.74
C ALA A 4 -11.42 51.94 10.01
N SER A 5 -12.67 51.49 9.91
CA SER A 5 -13.30 50.64 10.95
C SER A 5 -14.58 49.95 10.49
N LYS A 6 -14.62 49.38 9.27
CA LYS A 6 -15.70 48.44 8.88
C LYS A 6 -15.19 47.36 7.93
N SER A 7 -14.39 46.43 8.43
CA SER A 7 -14.16 45.13 7.75
C SER A 7 -13.42 44.15 8.68
N TYR A 8 -14.07 43.67 9.75
CA TYR A 8 -13.50 42.58 10.57
C TYR A 8 -14.57 41.71 11.26
N ALA A 9 -15.77 41.58 10.68
CA ALA A 9 -16.87 40.81 11.30
C ALA A 9 -17.53 39.76 10.39
N SER A 10 -17.02 39.49 9.18
CA SER A 10 -17.66 38.53 8.24
C SER A 10 -16.86 37.23 7.98
N ASN A 11 -15.62 37.11 8.46
CA ASN A 11 -14.77 35.94 8.16
C ASN A 11 -14.77 34.84 9.25
N VAL A 12 -15.33 35.09 10.43
CA VAL A 12 -15.35 34.11 11.52
C VAL A 12 -16.49 33.09 11.35
N GLY A 13 -17.61 33.49 10.73
CA GLY A 13 -18.77 32.61 10.53
C GLY A 13 -18.55 31.47 9.53
N TRP A 14 -17.77 31.70 8.46
CA TRP A 14 -17.51 30.69 7.43
C TRP A 14 -16.48 29.64 7.84
N GLY A 15 -15.53 29.99 8.71
CA GLY A 15 -14.56 29.05 9.27
C GLY A 15 -15.21 28.03 10.21
N ALA A 16 -16.12 28.49 11.09
CA ALA A 16 -16.86 27.62 11.99
C ALA A 16 -17.83 26.69 11.25
N VAL A 17 -18.49 27.18 10.20
CA VAL A 17 -19.37 26.36 9.34
C VAL A 17 -18.55 25.32 8.57
N ARG A 18 -17.35 25.64 8.07
CA ARG A 18 -16.46 24.67 7.41
C ARG A 18 -15.96 23.58 8.36
N ILE A 19 -15.61 23.93 9.60
CA ILE A 19 -15.21 22.94 10.63
C ILE A 19 -16.39 22.03 11.01
N LEU A 20 -17.60 22.58 11.13
CA LEU A 20 -18.81 21.80 11.41
C LEU A 20 -19.18 20.87 10.25
N VAL A 21 -19.07 21.33 9.01
CA VAL A 21 -19.37 20.51 7.82
C VAL A 21 -18.29 19.42 7.63
N ALA A 22 -17.01 19.73 7.83
CA ALA A 22 -15.94 18.72 7.82
C ALA A 22 -16.14 17.69 8.95
N GLY A 23 -16.48 18.14 10.17
CA GLY A 23 -16.78 17.26 11.29
C GLY A 23 -18.01 16.36 11.04
N LEU A 24 -19.05 16.87 10.39
CA LEU A 24 -20.24 16.10 10.00
C LEU A 24 -19.96 15.09 8.88
N VAL A 25 -19.09 15.42 7.92
CA VAL A 25 -18.66 14.50 6.86
C VAL A 25 -17.79 13.37 7.44
N VAL A 26 -16.88 13.69 8.37
CA VAL A 26 -16.10 12.69 9.12
C VAL A 26 -17.01 11.79 9.94
N LEU A 27 -17.98 12.34 10.67
CA LEU A 27 -18.98 11.56 11.43
C LEU A 27 -19.84 10.67 10.54
N ALA A 28 -20.26 11.15 9.36
CA ALA A 28 -21.05 10.37 8.42
C ALA A 28 -20.23 9.25 7.75
N ALA A 29 -18.95 9.50 7.43
CA ALA A 29 -18.03 8.50 6.92
C ALA A 29 -17.73 7.43 7.99
N LEU A 30 -17.52 7.83 9.25
CA LEU A 30 -17.34 6.91 10.38
C LEU A 30 -18.60 6.08 10.64
N SER A 31 -19.80 6.67 10.54
CA SER A 31 -21.08 5.97 10.72
C SER A 31 -21.35 4.95 9.62
N ASN A 32 -21.13 5.29 8.35
CA ASN A 32 -21.28 4.35 7.23
C ASN A 32 -20.24 3.23 7.29
N ARG A 33 -19.01 3.52 7.76
CA ARG A 33 -17.96 2.51 7.96
C ARG A 33 -18.34 1.57 9.11
N ALA A 34 -18.85 2.08 10.23
CA ALA A 34 -19.33 1.28 11.36
C ALA A 34 -20.53 0.36 11.00
N GLU A 35 -21.44 0.80 10.13
CA GLU A 35 -22.56 -0.03 9.67
C GLU A 35 -22.13 -1.12 8.67
N ALA A 36 -21.23 -0.81 7.74
CA ALA A 36 -20.63 -1.79 6.84
C ALA A 36 -19.79 -2.82 7.60
N GLN A 37 -19.07 -2.37 8.64
CA GLN A 37 -18.28 -3.17 9.58
C GLN A 37 -19.18 -4.11 10.40
N SER A 38 -20.26 -3.61 11.00
CA SER A 38 -21.20 -4.43 11.80
C SER A 38 -21.85 -5.56 11.00
N ARG A 39 -22.25 -5.29 9.75
CA ARG A 39 -22.78 -6.34 8.86
C ARG A 39 -21.72 -7.37 8.46
N ARG A 40 -20.48 -6.95 8.24
CA ARG A 40 -19.36 -7.85 7.88
C ARG A 40 -18.94 -8.75 9.03
N THR A 41 -18.82 -8.21 10.25
CA THR A 41 -18.52 -8.99 11.46
C THR A 41 -19.59 -10.05 11.75
N MET A 42 -20.87 -9.72 11.49
CA MET A 42 -22.00 -10.62 11.70
C MET A 42 -22.03 -11.78 10.67
N VAL A 43 -21.69 -11.53 9.40
CA VAL A 43 -21.55 -12.60 8.38
C VAL A 43 -20.36 -13.51 8.68
N ARG A 44 -19.25 -12.95 9.18
CA ARG A 44 -18.02 -13.68 9.51
C ARG A 44 -18.18 -14.62 10.73
N SER A 45 -19.03 -14.25 11.71
CA SER A 45 -19.31 -15.09 12.88
C SER A 45 -20.22 -16.30 12.56
N GLN A 46 -21.06 -16.22 11.53
CA GLN A 46 -22.01 -17.28 11.18
C GLN A 46 -21.42 -18.39 10.28
N THR A 47 -20.32 -18.13 9.57
CA THR A 47 -19.78 -19.08 8.56
C THR A 47 -18.41 -19.72 8.87
N ALA A 48 -17.74 -19.43 10.00
CA ALA A 48 -16.34 -19.85 10.17
C ALA A 48 -15.89 -20.11 11.62
N ALA A 49 -16.72 -20.78 12.44
CA ALA A 49 -16.32 -21.21 13.79
C ALA A 49 -15.79 -22.66 13.85
N GLU A 50 -16.04 -23.48 12.84
CA GLU A 50 -15.64 -24.89 12.83
C GLU A 50 -14.33 -25.05 12.03
N ASN A 51 -13.25 -25.52 12.69
CA ASN A 51 -11.91 -25.84 12.13
C ASN A 51 -10.86 -24.72 11.93
N ARG A 52 -10.78 -23.72 12.82
CA ARG A 52 -9.56 -22.88 12.90
C ARG A 52 -8.48 -23.57 13.74
N PRO A 53 -7.29 -23.88 13.18
CA PRO A 53 -6.23 -24.51 13.98
C PRO A 53 -5.66 -23.51 14.99
N ALA A 54 -5.44 -23.99 16.21
CA ALA A 54 -4.85 -23.19 17.28
C ALA A 54 -3.36 -22.90 16.99
N PRO A 55 -2.83 -21.76 17.46
CA PRO A 55 -1.42 -21.38 17.23
C PRO A 55 -0.40 -22.41 17.71
N ASP A 56 -0.60 -22.98 18.89
CA ASP A 56 0.28 -23.99 19.52
C ASP A 56 0.26 -25.33 18.77
N VAL A 57 -0.92 -25.77 18.34
CA VAL A 57 -1.08 -26.99 17.53
C VAL A 57 -0.36 -26.84 16.18
N THR A 58 -0.52 -25.67 15.55
CA THR A 58 0.13 -25.35 14.27
C THR A 58 1.65 -25.26 14.45
N ALA A 59 2.12 -24.56 15.48
CA ALA A 59 3.54 -24.44 15.79
C ALA A 59 4.20 -25.82 16.03
N ALA A 60 3.53 -26.71 16.76
CA ALA A 60 4.03 -28.07 16.98
C ALA A 60 4.10 -28.88 15.67
N ALA A 61 3.18 -28.66 14.72
CA ALA A 61 3.22 -29.31 13.41
C ALA A 61 4.37 -28.77 12.53
N VAL A 62 4.58 -27.45 12.55
CA VAL A 62 5.71 -26.77 11.89
C VAL A 62 7.04 -27.30 12.43
N ASP A 63 7.19 -27.37 13.74
CA ASP A 63 8.40 -27.88 14.36
C ASP A 63 8.68 -29.35 13.99
N ARG A 64 7.63 -30.19 13.89
CA ARG A 64 7.78 -31.58 13.41
C ARG A 64 8.22 -31.63 11.96
N ALA A 65 7.69 -30.76 11.10
CA ALA A 65 8.08 -30.69 9.70
C ALA A 65 9.53 -30.19 9.50
N ILE A 66 10.02 -29.31 10.38
CA ILE A 66 11.39 -28.80 10.32
C ILE A 66 12.39 -29.82 10.90
N PHE A 67 12.10 -30.39 12.07
CA PHE A 67 13.11 -31.12 12.86
C PHE A 67 12.93 -32.65 12.88
N GLY A 68 11.74 -33.17 12.54
CA GLY A 68 11.43 -34.59 12.70
C GLY A 68 11.76 -35.09 14.12
N ASP A 69 12.55 -36.17 14.19
CA ASP A 69 12.97 -36.79 15.45
C ASP A 69 13.99 -35.96 16.26
N ALA A 70 14.65 -34.96 15.66
CA ALA A 70 15.64 -34.12 16.32
C ALA A 70 15.03 -33.03 17.24
N LEU A 71 13.70 -32.97 17.33
CA LEU A 71 12.97 -31.94 18.08
C LEU A 71 13.42 -31.81 19.55
N GLY A 72 13.77 -32.94 20.19
CA GLY A 72 14.11 -33.03 21.61
C GLY A 72 15.56 -32.73 22.00
N SER A 73 16.50 -32.73 21.05
CA SER A 73 17.95 -32.68 21.34
C SER A 73 18.55 -31.28 21.39
N LEU A 74 17.70 -30.26 21.43
CA LEU A 74 17.98 -29.01 20.77
C LEU A 74 17.57 -27.91 21.78
N PRO A 75 18.49 -27.08 22.31
CA PRO A 75 18.25 -26.29 23.52
C PRO A 75 17.30 -25.10 23.28
N LEU A 76 16.46 -24.82 24.26
CA LEU A 76 15.58 -23.65 24.30
C LEU A 76 16.23 -22.50 25.08
N ILE A 77 15.86 -21.27 24.75
CA ILE A 77 16.26 -20.09 25.52
C ILE A 77 15.56 -20.02 26.86
N ASP A 78 16.22 -19.36 27.83
CA ASP A 78 15.62 -19.04 29.11
C ASP A 78 14.49 -18.02 29.00
N ASP A 79 13.74 -17.85 30.09
CA ASP A 79 12.58 -16.96 30.15
C ASP A 79 12.95 -15.48 30.00
N ALA A 80 14.09 -15.06 30.55
CA ALA A 80 14.55 -13.68 30.41
C ALA A 80 14.84 -13.32 28.93
N THR A 81 15.49 -14.24 28.21
CA THR A 81 15.79 -14.10 26.79
C THR A 81 14.51 -14.17 25.95
N TYR A 82 13.60 -15.10 26.27
CA TYR A 82 12.30 -15.19 25.58
C TYR A 82 11.50 -13.90 25.73
N LEU A 83 11.33 -13.39 26.96
CA LEU A 83 10.59 -12.16 27.23
C LEU A 83 11.20 -10.98 26.48
N ARG A 84 12.54 -10.84 26.49
CA ARG A 84 13.22 -9.77 25.75
C ARG A 84 12.89 -9.84 24.27
N ARG A 85 12.98 -11.03 23.66
CA ARG A 85 12.73 -11.24 22.22
C ARG A 85 11.29 -10.87 21.84
N VAL A 86 10.29 -11.49 22.47
CA VAL A 86 8.88 -11.19 22.18
C VAL A 86 8.50 -9.73 22.44
N SER A 87 9.15 -9.06 23.41
CA SER A 87 8.87 -7.64 23.67
C SER A 87 9.35 -6.76 22.50
N PHE A 88 10.56 -6.98 21.99
CA PHE A 88 11.04 -6.24 20.83
C PHE A 88 10.24 -6.56 19.57
N ASP A 89 9.97 -7.84 19.31
CA ASP A 89 9.35 -8.26 18.06
C ASP A 89 7.87 -7.86 17.99
N ILE A 90 7.14 -7.91 19.11
CA ILE A 90 5.70 -7.61 19.15
C ILE A 90 5.44 -6.12 19.36
N VAL A 91 6.01 -5.51 20.40
CA VAL A 91 5.70 -4.12 20.82
C VAL A 91 6.81 -3.11 20.53
N GLY A 92 7.98 -3.57 20.07
CA GLY A 92 9.04 -2.68 19.60
C GLY A 92 9.93 -2.08 20.70
N HIS A 93 9.81 -2.50 21.95
CA HIS A 93 10.60 -1.97 23.06
C HIS A 93 10.88 -3.05 24.12
N PRO A 94 11.90 -2.86 24.99
CA PRO A 94 12.18 -3.84 26.02
C PRO A 94 11.05 -3.94 27.05
N ALA A 95 10.92 -5.12 27.68
CA ALA A 95 10.02 -5.31 28.80
C ALA A 95 10.39 -4.37 29.97
N SER A 96 9.37 -3.85 30.66
CA SER A 96 9.58 -3.05 31.87
C SER A 96 10.13 -3.92 33.03
N PRO A 97 10.84 -3.32 34.02
CA PRO A 97 11.30 -4.05 35.20
C PRO A 97 10.19 -4.81 35.95
N GLY A 98 8.99 -4.24 35.98
CA GLY A 98 7.80 -4.87 36.57
C GLY A 98 7.28 -6.06 35.77
N GLN A 99 7.34 -6.02 34.44
CA GLN A 99 7.04 -7.18 33.59
C GLN A 99 8.07 -8.29 33.76
N ILE A 100 9.37 -7.96 33.79
CA ILE A 100 10.46 -8.92 34.00
C ILE A 100 10.28 -9.66 35.32
N THR A 101 10.05 -8.93 36.42
CA THR A 101 9.83 -9.53 37.75
C THR A 101 8.60 -10.43 37.75
N ARG A 102 7.44 -9.96 37.22
CA ARG A 102 6.21 -10.76 37.18
C ARG A 102 6.38 -12.03 36.36
N PHE A 103 6.97 -11.93 35.17
CA PHE A 103 7.18 -13.06 34.26
C PHE A 103 8.16 -14.10 34.83
N GLY A 104 9.24 -13.63 35.49
CA GLY A 104 10.22 -14.51 36.12
C GLY A 104 9.70 -15.25 37.35
N LEU A 105 8.73 -14.66 38.08
CA LEU A 105 8.11 -15.26 39.27
C LEU A 105 6.88 -16.11 38.95
N ASP A 106 6.35 -16.04 37.72
CA ASP A 106 5.22 -16.84 37.29
C ASP A 106 5.65 -18.31 37.10
N PRO A 107 5.08 -19.26 37.86
CA PRO A 107 5.43 -20.68 37.76
C PRO A 107 4.59 -21.43 36.72
N THR A 108 3.62 -20.78 36.06
CA THR A 108 2.71 -21.45 35.12
C THR A 108 3.43 -21.89 33.86
N GLU A 109 3.03 -23.04 33.30
CA GLU A 109 3.59 -23.55 32.04
C GLU A 109 3.15 -22.66 30.86
N GLU A 110 1.99 -22.00 30.98
CA GLU A 110 1.39 -21.15 29.97
C GLU A 110 1.88 -19.70 30.00
N LYS A 111 2.78 -19.31 30.91
CA LYS A 111 3.23 -17.91 31.02
C LYS A 111 3.75 -17.31 29.72
N ARG A 112 4.46 -18.11 28.89
CA ARG A 112 4.99 -17.71 27.57
C ARG A 112 3.86 -17.42 26.57
N ALA A 113 2.80 -18.21 26.63
CA ALA A 113 1.59 -18.00 25.86
C ALA A 113 0.86 -16.73 26.33
N ALA A 114 0.62 -16.63 27.64
CA ALA A 114 -0.10 -15.53 28.25
C ALA A 114 0.57 -14.17 28.03
N ILE A 115 1.90 -14.08 28.11
CA ILE A 115 2.60 -12.82 27.86
C ILE A 115 2.52 -12.39 26.39
N VAL A 116 2.56 -13.34 25.44
CA VAL A 116 2.38 -13.02 24.02
C VAL A 116 0.97 -12.52 23.76
N ASP A 117 -0.04 -13.19 24.32
CA ASP A 117 -1.44 -12.74 24.21
C ASP A 117 -1.62 -11.34 24.79
N GLN A 118 -0.98 -11.04 25.93
CA GLN A 118 -0.99 -9.69 26.50
C GLN A 118 -0.34 -8.65 25.56
N LEU A 119 0.83 -8.96 24.99
CA LEU A 119 1.55 -8.05 24.10
C LEU A 119 0.80 -7.81 22.79
N LEU A 120 0.09 -8.80 22.25
CA LEU A 120 -0.74 -8.68 21.04
C LEU A 120 -2.01 -7.82 21.25
N GLN A 121 -2.42 -7.62 22.50
CA GLN A 121 -3.50 -6.70 22.87
C GLN A 121 -3.02 -5.31 23.28
N ASP A 122 -1.69 -5.09 23.32
CA ASP A 122 -1.10 -3.80 23.65
C ASP A 122 -1.21 -2.83 22.46
N ASP A 123 -1.53 -1.56 22.71
CA ASP A 123 -1.59 -0.52 21.66
C ASP A 123 -0.25 -0.32 20.94
N GLN A 124 0.86 -0.69 21.58
CA GLN A 124 2.20 -0.66 20.98
C GLN A 124 2.40 -1.74 19.92
N TYR A 125 1.67 -2.87 19.96
CA TYR A 125 1.70 -3.86 18.89
C TYR A 125 1.37 -3.21 17.54
N ALA A 126 0.23 -2.52 17.48
CA ALA A 126 -0.23 -1.88 16.26
C ALA A 126 0.74 -0.78 15.81
N ALA A 127 1.30 0.00 16.75
CA ALA A 127 2.27 1.05 16.44
C ALA A 127 3.58 0.49 15.87
N ASN A 128 4.09 -0.60 16.45
CA ASN A 128 5.31 -1.28 16.03
C ASN A 128 5.17 -1.84 14.61
N TRP A 129 4.12 -2.62 14.36
CA TRP A 129 3.90 -3.24 13.05
C TRP A 129 3.47 -2.25 11.97
N THR A 130 2.80 -1.14 12.33
CA THR A 130 2.56 -0.02 11.40
C THR A 130 3.86 0.56 10.87
N ARG A 131 4.86 0.77 11.73
CA ARG A 131 6.17 1.28 11.31
C ARG A 131 6.87 0.31 10.37
N TYR A 132 6.82 -0.98 10.67
CA TYR A 132 7.35 -2.02 9.78
C TYR A 132 6.69 -2.00 8.39
N TRP A 133 5.35 -1.97 8.34
CA TRP A 133 4.63 -1.96 7.06
C TRP A 133 4.81 -0.68 6.28
N ARG A 134 4.88 0.47 6.97
CA ARG A 134 5.25 1.74 6.35
C ARG A 134 6.62 1.63 5.68
N ASP A 135 7.64 1.17 6.39
CA ASP A 135 8.99 1.11 5.83
C ASP A 135 9.06 0.11 4.67
N THR A 136 8.35 -1.01 4.78
CA THR A 136 8.24 -2.04 3.73
C THR A 136 7.58 -1.50 2.45
N MET A 137 6.48 -0.77 2.59
CA MET A 137 5.76 -0.20 1.44
C MET A 137 6.48 1.01 0.84
N PHE A 138 7.06 1.86 1.66
CA PHE A 138 7.67 3.11 1.20
C PHE A 138 9.12 2.93 0.71
N LEU A 139 9.71 1.74 0.87
CA LEU A 139 11.09 1.42 0.47
C LEU A 139 11.38 1.79 -0.99
N ARG A 140 10.43 1.54 -1.90
CA ARG A 140 10.55 1.78 -3.34
C ARG A 140 9.63 2.89 -3.85
N ALA A 141 9.21 3.81 -2.98
CA ALA A 141 8.37 4.93 -3.36
C ALA A 141 9.02 5.76 -4.48
N THR A 142 8.34 5.92 -5.61
CA THR A 142 8.84 6.69 -6.76
C THR A 142 8.45 8.16 -6.67
N ASN A 143 7.34 8.46 -5.98
CA ASN A 143 6.89 9.81 -5.72
C ASN A 143 7.73 10.48 -4.61
N MET A 144 8.46 11.55 -4.96
CA MET A 144 9.20 12.36 -3.98
C MET A 144 8.32 12.99 -2.90
N ARG A 145 7.01 13.12 -3.16
CA ARG A 145 6.00 13.66 -2.23
C ARG A 145 5.36 12.59 -1.35
N SER A 146 5.85 11.35 -1.37
CA SER A 146 5.29 10.23 -0.59
C SER A 146 5.11 10.55 0.90
N GLY A 147 5.89 11.47 1.46
CA GLY A 147 5.71 11.97 2.83
C GLY A 147 4.32 12.56 3.14
N ILE A 148 3.55 13.00 2.14
CA ILE A 148 2.20 13.57 2.32
C ILE A 148 1.21 12.54 2.84
N VAL A 149 1.12 11.36 2.22
CA VAL A 149 0.17 10.30 2.62
C VAL A 149 0.61 9.55 3.88
N ARG A 150 1.88 9.67 4.27
CA ARG A 150 2.49 8.86 5.34
C ARG A 150 1.76 8.97 6.68
N PRO A 151 1.38 10.16 7.21
CA PRO A 151 0.65 10.24 8.47
C PRO A 151 -0.73 9.57 8.41
N ALA A 152 -1.46 9.74 7.29
CA ALA A 152 -2.76 9.10 7.08
C ALA A 152 -2.62 7.58 6.98
N PHE A 153 -1.59 7.09 6.29
CA PHE A 153 -1.26 5.68 6.22
C PHE A 153 -0.94 5.09 7.60
N GLU A 154 -0.08 5.76 8.38
CA GLU A 154 0.28 5.29 9.72
C GLU A 154 -0.94 5.22 10.64
N LEU A 155 -1.82 6.22 10.60
CA LEU A 155 -3.05 6.22 11.39
C LEU A 155 -3.96 5.06 10.99
N TRP A 156 -4.27 4.94 9.69
CA TRP A 156 -5.15 3.89 9.17
C TRP A 156 -4.61 2.48 9.43
N MET A 157 -3.34 2.22 9.10
CA MET A 157 -2.72 0.90 9.29
C MET A 157 -2.69 0.53 10.78
N ARG A 158 -2.46 1.50 11.69
CA ARG A 158 -2.51 1.25 13.12
C ARG A 158 -3.91 0.83 13.58
N GLU A 159 -4.96 1.49 13.08
CA GLU A 159 -6.34 1.14 13.38
C GLU A 159 -6.67 -0.29 12.91
N GLU A 160 -6.33 -0.62 11.66
CA GLU A 160 -6.58 -1.95 11.07
C GLU A 160 -5.86 -3.07 11.84
N LEU A 161 -4.60 -2.84 12.24
CA LEU A 161 -3.84 -3.81 13.04
C LEU A 161 -4.36 -3.93 14.47
N ALA A 162 -4.76 -2.83 15.10
CA ALA A 162 -5.30 -2.83 16.47
C ALA A 162 -6.59 -3.66 16.55
N GLN A 163 -7.51 -3.46 15.60
CA GLN A 163 -8.78 -4.18 15.54
C GLN A 163 -8.66 -5.63 15.06
N GLY A 164 -7.51 -6.03 14.50
CA GLY A 164 -7.27 -7.39 14.01
C GLY A 164 -7.93 -7.67 12.67
N SER A 165 -7.95 -6.68 11.77
CA SER A 165 -8.38 -6.88 10.38
C SER A 165 -7.55 -7.97 9.71
N GLY A 166 -8.19 -8.76 8.85
CA GLY A 166 -7.48 -9.75 8.04
C GLY A 166 -6.53 -9.05 7.07
N TRP A 167 -5.37 -9.64 6.79
CA TRP A 167 -4.45 -9.06 5.81
C TRP A 167 -5.07 -8.98 4.40
N ASP A 168 -5.95 -9.92 4.04
CA ASP A 168 -6.77 -9.86 2.83
C ASP A 168 -7.67 -8.61 2.78
N GLU A 169 -8.29 -8.25 3.90
CA GLU A 169 -9.14 -7.07 4.02
C GLU A 169 -8.31 -5.79 3.84
N ILE A 170 -7.17 -5.69 4.53
CA ILE A 170 -6.24 -4.56 4.42
C ILE A 170 -5.76 -4.39 2.96
N VAL A 171 -5.34 -5.47 2.32
CA VAL A 171 -4.86 -5.44 0.92
C VAL A 171 -6.00 -5.08 -0.05
N THR A 172 -7.20 -5.58 0.19
CA THR A 172 -8.38 -5.23 -0.62
C THR A 172 -8.71 -3.74 -0.51
N GLU A 173 -8.69 -3.17 0.70
CA GLU A 173 -8.90 -1.73 0.90
C GLU A 173 -7.84 -0.89 0.18
N MET A 174 -6.57 -1.32 0.22
CA MET A 174 -5.50 -0.62 -0.49
C MET A 174 -5.64 -0.67 -2.01
N LEU A 175 -5.91 -1.85 -2.57
CA LEU A 175 -6.03 -2.04 -4.02
C LEU A 175 -7.28 -1.35 -4.58
N THR A 176 -8.32 -1.17 -3.79
CA THR A 176 -9.56 -0.50 -4.26
C THR A 176 -9.62 0.98 -3.91
N ALA A 177 -8.65 1.50 -3.14
CA ALA A 177 -8.67 2.82 -2.54
C ALA A 177 -8.91 3.99 -3.52
N THR A 178 -9.77 4.91 -3.08
CA THR A 178 -9.94 6.25 -3.66
C THR A 178 -10.19 7.25 -2.53
N GLY A 179 -9.77 8.49 -2.68
CA GLY A 179 -10.05 9.55 -1.71
C GLY A 179 -8.92 10.56 -1.56
N PRO A 180 -9.09 11.54 -0.66
CA PRO A 180 -8.04 12.48 -0.29
C PRO A 180 -6.89 11.79 0.44
N VAL A 181 -5.66 12.00 -0.03
CA VAL A 181 -4.49 11.28 0.50
C VAL A 181 -4.14 11.66 1.95
N ASN A 182 -4.58 12.83 2.39
CA ASN A 182 -4.36 13.31 3.76
C ASN A 182 -5.33 12.70 4.78
N GLU A 183 -6.39 12.04 4.30
CA GLU A 183 -7.45 11.46 5.13
C GLU A 183 -7.61 9.95 4.90
N SER A 184 -7.26 9.46 3.72
CA SER A 184 -7.45 8.07 3.28
C SER A 184 -6.12 7.34 3.18
N GLY A 185 -5.63 6.81 4.31
CA GLY A 185 -4.32 6.14 4.39
C GLY A 185 -4.13 4.96 3.44
N GLN A 186 -5.21 4.21 3.16
CA GLN A 186 -5.25 3.10 2.21
C GLN A 186 -4.88 3.52 0.77
N THR A 187 -4.91 4.82 0.43
CA THR A 187 -4.49 5.33 -0.88
C THR A 187 -2.96 5.33 -1.09
N ALA A 188 -2.18 4.96 -0.07
CA ALA A 188 -0.73 5.03 -0.08
C ALA A 188 -0.10 4.32 -1.28
N LEU A 189 -0.52 3.09 -1.62
CA LEU A 189 0.04 2.33 -2.75
C LEU A 189 -0.01 3.14 -4.05
N PHE A 190 -1.14 3.74 -4.38
CA PHE A 190 -1.28 4.55 -5.59
C PHE A 190 -0.52 5.87 -5.50
N PHE A 191 -0.58 6.54 -4.35
CA PHE A 191 0.04 7.85 -4.22
C PHE A 191 1.57 7.81 -4.25
N ILE A 192 2.19 6.84 -3.56
CA ILE A 192 3.65 6.70 -3.52
C ILE A 192 4.24 6.28 -4.87
N HIS A 193 3.42 5.70 -5.75
CA HIS A 193 3.79 5.34 -7.13
C HIS A 193 3.16 6.24 -8.20
N GLU A 194 2.63 7.41 -7.81
CA GLU A 194 2.02 8.42 -8.70
C GLU A 194 0.86 7.90 -9.59
N GLY A 195 0.27 6.76 -9.23
CA GLY A 195 -0.72 6.06 -10.06
C GLY A 195 -0.16 5.54 -11.38
N VAL A 196 1.17 5.42 -11.52
CA VAL A 196 1.80 4.84 -12.70
C VAL A 196 1.50 3.35 -12.72
N THR A 197 0.81 2.90 -13.78
CA THR A 197 0.27 1.56 -13.93
C THR A 197 1.29 0.46 -13.68
N GLU A 198 2.45 0.56 -14.33
CA GLU A 198 3.53 -0.44 -14.29
C GLU A 198 4.17 -0.52 -12.90
N GLU A 199 4.36 0.63 -12.24
CA GLU A 199 4.92 0.70 -10.88
C GLU A 199 3.96 0.10 -9.86
N VAL A 200 2.68 0.46 -9.96
CA VAL A 200 1.64 -0.09 -9.08
C VAL A 200 1.52 -1.60 -9.26
N ALA A 201 1.55 -2.11 -10.49
CA ALA A 201 1.48 -3.54 -10.77
C ALA A 201 2.71 -4.28 -10.23
N ALA A 202 3.91 -3.77 -10.50
CA ALA A 202 5.16 -4.33 -9.97
C ALA A 202 5.12 -4.45 -8.44
N GLU A 203 4.70 -3.37 -7.76
CA GLU A 203 4.73 -3.30 -6.30
C GLU A 203 3.58 -4.07 -5.66
N ALA A 204 2.39 -4.12 -6.27
CA ALA A 204 1.31 -5.00 -5.83
C ALA A 204 1.73 -6.48 -5.90
N SER A 205 2.41 -6.89 -6.98
CA SER A 205 2.92 -8.26 -7.12
C SER A 205 3.98 -8.59 -6.07
N ARG A 206 4.97 -7.71 -5.90
CA ARG A 206 6.07 -7.91 -4.94
C ARG A 206 5.60 -7.90 -3.48
N LEU A 207 4.74 -6.94 -3.12
CA LEU A 207 4.28 -6.78 -1.73
C LEU A 207 3.34 -7.90 -1.32
N PHE A 208 2.35 -8.22 -2.15
CA PHE A 208 1.24 -9.09 -1.75
C PHE A 208 1.39 -10.53 -2.21
N MET A 209 2.12 -10.81 -3.29
CA MET A 209 2.35 -12.17 -3.78
C MET A 209 3.82 -12.60 -3.67
N GLY A 210 4.73 -11.67 -3.34
CA GLY A 210 6.16 -11.97 -3.26
C GLY A 210 6.77 -12.32 -4.61
N ILE A 211 6.12 -11.96 -5.72
CA ILE A 211 6.57 -12.28 -7.08
C ILE A 211 7.16 -11.01 -7.70
N GLN A 212 8.44 -11.08 -8.10
CA GLN A 212 9.14 -9.98 -8.77
C GLN A 212 8.98 -10.05 -10.29
N ILE A 213 7.81 -9.64 -10.78
CA ILE A 213 7.52 -9.64 -12.22
C ILE A 213 8.01 -8.37 -12.94
N GLN A 214 8.58 -7.38 -12.24
CA GLN A 214 8.88 -6.06 -12.83
C GLN A 214 9.91 -6.08 -13.96
N CYS A 215 10.85 -7.04 -13.98
CA CYS A 215 11.80 -7.16 -15.09
C CYS A 215 11.08 -7.52 -16.40
N ALA A 216 9.92 -8.17 -16.30
CA ALA A 216 9.09 -8.53 -17.45
C ALA A 216 8.50 -7.31 -18.17
N ASN A 217 8.52 -6.10 -17.59
CA ASN A 217 8.02 -4.88 -18.25
C ASN A 217 8.70 -4.58 -19.59
N CYS A 218 10.02 -4.78 -19.66
CA CYS A 218 10.80 -4.43 -20.85
C CYS A 218 11.19 -5.63 -21.71
N HIS A 219 11.33 -6.81 -21.13
CA HIS A 219 11.73 -8.04 -21.81
C HIS A 219 11.24 -9.24 -21.00
N ASP A 220 11.09 -10.41 -21.59
CA ASP A 220 10.84 -11.63 -20.81
C ASP A 220 11.83 -11.76 -19.65
N HIS A 221 11.36 -12.19 -18.49
CA HIS A 221 12.18 -12.25 -17.30
C HIS A 221 13.42 -13.14 -17.55
N PRO A 222 14.64 -12.68 -17.24
CA PRO A 222 15.86 -13.35 -17.68
C PRO A 222 16.21 -14.61 -16.87
N TRP A 223 15.66 -14.72 -15.65
CA TRP A 223 15.93 -15.81 -14.69
C TRP A 223 14.67 -16.37 -14.01
N ASP A 224 13.51 -16.13 -14.61
CA ASP A 224 12.20 -16.60 -14.12
C ASP A 224 11.30 -16.78 -15.35
N GLN A 225 10.23 -17.54 -15.21
CA GLN A 225 9.36 -17.92 -16.33
C GLN A 225 8.46 -16.80 -16.86
N TRP A 226 8.37 -15.68 -16.15
CA TRP A 226 7.43 -14.61 -16.46
C TRP A 226 7.70 -13.91 -17.80
N LYS A 227 6.63 -13.81 -18.59
CA LYS A 227 6.63 -13.19 -19.91
C LYS A 227 6.28 -11.71 -19.84
N ARG A 228 6.79 -10.97 -20.82
CA ARG A 228 6.45 -9.55 -20.96
C ARG A 228 4.95 -9.31 -21.08
N ASP A 229 4.28 -10.15 -21.86
CA ASP A 229 2.83 -10.08 -22.03
C ASP A 229 2.10 -10.24 -20.68
N GLN A 230 2.51 -11.21 -19.86
CA GLN A 230 1.93 -11.46 -18.53
C GLN A 230 2.08 -10.27 -17.57
N PHE A 231 3.21 -9.55 -17.64
CA PHE A 231 3.37 -8.31 -16.88
C PHE A 231 2.35 -7.26 -17.30
N HIS A 232 2.20 -7.03 -18.61
CA HIS A 232 1.28 -6.01 -19.11
C HIS A 232 -0.19 -6.42 -18.93
N GLU A 233 -0.52 -7.71 -18.96
CA GLU A 233 -1.84 -8.24 -18.61
C GLU A 233 -2.21 -7.92 -17.16
N PHE A 234 -1.26 -8.08 -16.23
CA PHE A 234 -1.48 -7.68 -14.84
C PHE A 234 -1.53 -6.17 -14.66
N ALA A 235 -0.68 -5.43 -15.36
CA ALA A 235 -0.69 -3.97 -15.32
C ALA A 235 -2.03 -3.39 -15.82
N ALA A 236 -2.71 -4.07 -16.76
CA ALA A 236 -3.99 -3.63 -17.31
C ALA A 236 -5.16 -3.56 -16.30
N PHE A 237 -4.96 -4.00 -15.06
CA PHE A 237 -5.89 -3.75 -13.94
C PHE A 237 -5.85 -2.31 -13.39
N PHE A 238 -4.74 -1.58 -13.56
CA PHE A 238 -4.50 -0.28 -12.92
C PHE A 238 -4.46 0.99 -13.79
N PRO A 239 -4.76 1.00 -15.12
CA PRO A 239 -4.50 2.17 -15.97
C PRO A 239 -5.37 3.39 -15.68
N ARG A 240 -6.44 3.22 -14.90
CA ARG A 240 -7.47 4.25 -14.65
C ARG A 240 -7.34 4.94 -13.29
N VAL A 241 -6.25 4.67 -12.57
CA VAL A 241 -5.90 5.37 -11.33
C VAL A 241 -5.43 6.78 -11.67
N SER A 242 -6.03 7.80 -11.06
CA SER A 242 -5.60 9.19 -11.18
C SER A 242 -5.09 9.71 -9.85
N VAL A 243 -3.84 10.18 -9.85
CA VAL A 243 -3.28 10.98 -8.76
C VAL A 243 -3.21 12.43 -9.21
N ARG A 244 -3.94 13.32 -8.53
CA ARG A 244 -3.97 14.74 -8.89
C ARG A 244 -4.11 15.62 -7.66
N ARG A 245 -3.67 16.87 -7.76
CA ARG A 245 -3.97 17.88 -6.74
C ARG A 245 -5.49 18.06 -6.65
N ASP A 246 -6.00 18.22 -5.43
CA ASP A 246 -7.41 18.54 -5.20
C ASP A 246 -7.73 19.92 -5.80
N PRO A 247 -8.61 20.00 -6.82
CA PRO A 247 -8.97 21.28 -7.43
C PRO A 247 -9.82 22.16 -6.50
N GLN A 248 -10.41 21.59 -5.44
CA GLN A 248 -11.25 22.31 -4.48
C GLN A 248 -10.45 22.85 -3.29
N SER A 249 -9.19 22.45 -3.13
CA SER A 249 -8.34 22.88 -2.04
C SER A 249 -7.34 23.96 -2.46
N ASP A 250 -7.23 25.01 -1.65
CA ASP A 250 -6.20 26.04 -1.78
C ASP A 250 -4.82 25.55 -1.30
N ASN A 251 -4.75 24.42 -0.58
CA ASN A 251 -3.50 23.82 -0.14
C ASN A 251 -2.81 23.09 -1.31
N LEU A 252 -1.51 23.33 -1.48
CA LEU A 252 -0.69 22.71 -2.53
C LEU A 252 -0.36 21.23 -2.25
N PHE A 253 -0.56 20.78 -1.00
CA PHE A 253 -0.28 19.42 -0.56
C PHE A 253 -1.52 18.53 -0.45
N ASP A 254 -2.69 19.02 -0.88
CA ASP A 254 -3.91 18.21 -0.92
C ASP A 254 -4.00 17.52 -2.28
N TYR A 255 -3.94 16.19 -2.26
CA TYR A 255 -4.05 15.33 -3.44
C TYR A 255 -5.21 14.36 -3.28
N LEU A 256 -5.74 13.91 -4.41
CA LEU A 256 -6.78 12.91 -4.52
C LEU A 256 -6.25 11.73 -5.34
N VAL A 257 -6.51 10.52 -4.84
CA VAL A 257 -6.51 9.31 -5.65
C VAL A 257 -7.94 9.06 -6.11
N GLY A 258 -8.16 8.93 -7.41
CA GLY A 258 -9.50 8.72 -7.97
C GLY A 258 -9.50 7.86 -9.21
N SER A 259 -10.70 7.64 -9.74
CA SER A 259 -10.96 6.80 -10.92
C SER A 259 -11.20 7.64 -12.17
N VAL A 260 -10.68 7.18 -13.31
CA VAL A 260 -10.94 7.77 -14.63
C VAL A 260 -11.50 6.70 -15.57
N ASP A 261 -12.83 6.63 -15.67
CA ASP A 261 -13.52 5.64 -16.53
C ASP A 261 -13.81 6.12 -17.95
N VAL A 262 -13.55 7.39 -18.23
CA VAL A 262 -13.78 7.99 -19.55
C VAL A 262 -12.45 8.48 -20.08
N ASP A 263 -12.15 8.07 -21.32
CA ASP A 263 -10.91 8.41 -22.01
C ASP A 263 -10.84 9.92 -22.25
N ARG A 264 -9.94 10.58 -21.50
CA ARG A 264 -9.71 12.03 -21.62
C ARG A 264 -8.76 12.35 -22.78
N SER A 265 -8.06 11.35 -23.35
CA SER A 265 -7.29 11.55 -24.58
C SER A 265 -8.20 11.93 -25.76
N ARG A 266 -9.51 11.62 -25.67
CA ARG A 266 -10.51 11.89 -26.71
C ARG A 266 -11.33 13.18 -26.51
N GLY A 267 -11.05 14.01 -25.51
CA GLY A 267 -11.68 15.34 -25.39
C GLY A 267 -11.06 16.16 -24.25
N GLN A 268 -10.74 17.45 -24.41
CA GLN A 268 -11.39 18.47 -25.22
C GLN A 268 -10.34 19.49 -25.70
N GLY A 269 -10.51 20.06 -26.89
CA GLY A 269 -9.91 21.36 -27.19
C GLY A 269 -10.49 22.43 -26.26
N VAL A 270 -10.06 23.68 -26.42
CA VAL A 270 -10.47 24.75 -25.51
C VAL A 270 -11.99 24.89 -25.51
N SER A 271 -12.62 24.98 -24.33
CA SER A 271 -14.07 25.08 -24.20
C SER A 271 -14.65 26.14 -25.15
N ARG A 272 -15.61 25.74 -26.00
CA ARG A 272 -16.27 26.63 -26.97
C ARG A 272 -16.84 27.88 -26.27
N PHE A 273 -17.35 27.72 -25.06
CA PHE A 273 -17.86 28.82 -24.23
C PHE A 273 -16.77 29.85 -23.85
N LEU A 274 -15.56 29.41 -23.53
CA LEU A 274 -14.44 30.30 -23.24
C LEU A 274 -13.97 31.02 -24.51
N LEU A 275 -13.91 30.30 -25.63
CA LEU A 275 -13.52 30.87 -26.92
C LEU A 275 -14.52 31.93 -27.39
N THR A 276 -15.83 31.68 -27.28
CA THR A 276 -16.87 32.69 -27.61
C THR A 276 -16.83 33.92 -26.70
N ARG A 277 -16.24 33.84 -25.49
CA ARG A 277 -16.00 35.01 -24.63
C ARG A 277 -14.74 35.79 -25.01
N LEU A 278 -13.78 35.12 -25.62
CA LEU A 278 -12.52 35.73 -26.08
C LEU A 278 -12.67 36.37 -27.45
N ASP A 279 -13.52 35.80 -28.30
CA ASP A 279 -14.00 36.39 -29.56
C ASP A 279 -14.81 37.67 -29.27
N ARG A 280 -14.11 38.80 -29.18
CA ARG A 280 -14.69 40.10 -28.83
C ARG A 280 -15.39 40.73 -30.02
N ASN A 281 -14.87 40.48 -31.22
CA ASN A 281 -15.41 41.03 -32.46
C ASN A 281 -16.53 40.17 -33.07
N ARG A 282 -16.80 38.98 -32.50
CA ARG A 282 -17.83 38.01 -32.87
C ARG A 282 -17.68 37.47 -34.29
N ASP A 283 -16.45 37.34 -34.77
CA ASP A 283 -16.18 36.87 -36.12
C ASP A 283 -16.01 35.34 -36.21
N GLN A 284 -16.14 34.63 -35.08
CA GLN A 284 -15.91 33.18 -34.93
C GLN A 284 -14.46 32.73 -35.11
N PHE A 285 -13.52 33.66 -35.18
CA PHE A 285 -12.08 33.40 -35.16
C PHE A 285 -11.48 33.96 -33.88
N ILE A 286 -10.29 33.48 -33.52
CA ILE A 286 -9.55 33.95 -32.36
C ILE A 286 -8.23 34.51 -32.83
N SER A 287 -8.07 35.83 -32.68
CA SER A 287 -6.85 36.54 -33.01
C SER A 287 -5.86 36.59 -31.85
N GLU A 288 -4.57 36.82 -32.13
CA GLU A 288 -3.54 37.01 -31.10
C GLU A 288 -3.88 38.16 -30.12
N GLN A 289 -4.57 39.19 -30.61
CA GLN A 289 -4.96 40.35 -29.80
C GLN A 289 -6.05 40.02 -28.78
N GLU A 290 -6.89 39.03 -29.06
CA GLU A 290 -7.99 38.60 -28.18
C GLU A 290 -7.50 37.68 -27.06
N VAL A 291 -6.43 36.93 -27.31
CA VAL A 291 -5.84 36.01 -26.32
C VAL A 291 -4.70 36.62 -25.52
N LYS A 292 -4.25 37.82 -25.88
CA LYS A 292 -3.18 38.55 -25.20
C LYS A 292 -3.48 38.72 -23.70
N GLY A 293 -2.58 38.23 -22.84
CA GLY A 293 -2.74 38.22 -21.39
C GLY A 293 -3.57 37.06 -20.82
N THR A 294 -3.96 36.09 -21.65
CA THR A 294 -4.68 34.87 -21.23
C THR A 294 -3.77 33.64 -21.23
N GLN A 295 -4.23 32.55 -20.64
CA GLN A 295 -3.53 31.26 -20.67
C GLN A 295 -3.36 30.70 -22.10
N LEU A 296 -4.14 31.19 -23.08
CA LEU A 296 -4.11 30.72 -24.48
C LEU A 296 -3.08 31.44 -25.36
N GLU A 297 -2.51 32.56 -24.90
CA GLU A 297 -1.52 33.33 -25.66
C GLU A 297 -0.31 32.47 -26.05
N ARG A 298 0.24 31.72 -25.09
CA ARG A 298 1.36 30.80 -25.35
C ARG A 298 0.98 29.59 -26.18
N LEU A 299 -0.25 29.13 -26.06
CA LEU A 299 -0.74 27.93 -26.75
C LEU A 299 -0.90 28.22 -28.25
N LEU A 300 -1.50 29.36 -28.59
CA LEU A 300 -1.69 29.80 -29.98
C LEU A 300 -0.36 30.22 -30.64
N ALA A 301 0.53 30.90 -29.91
CA ALA A 301 1.85 31.29 -30.43
C ALA A 301 2.72 30.08 -30.81
N ASN A 302 2.62 28.97 -30.06
CA ASN A 302 3.47 27.80 -30.25
C ASN A 302 2.84 26.72 -31.15
N ALA A 303 1.52 26.72 -31.34
CA ALA A 303 0.80 25.64 -32.01
C ALA A 303 -0.21 26.11 -33.08
N SER A 304 -0.18 27.39 -33.49
CA SER A 304 -1.09 27.94 -34.51
C SER A 304 -1.13 27.10 -35.79
N SER A 305 0.03 26.70 -36.32
CA SER A 305 0.14 25.86 -37.52
C SER A 305 -0.38 24.44 -37.35
N MET A 306 -0.50 23.94 -36.11
CA MET A 306 -1.07 22.62 -35.82
C MET A 306 -2.59 22.68 -35.60
N ILE A 307 -3.10 23.86 -35.25
CA ILE A 307 -4.53 24.12 -34.99
C ILE A 307 -5.25 24.48 -36.29
N ASP A 308 -4.62 25.28 -37.16
CA ASP A 308 -5.13 25.66 -38.49
C ASP A 308 -5.16 24.44 -39.44
N LYS A 309 -6.26 23.69 -39.40
CA LYS A 309 -6.43 22.46 -40.19
C LYS A 309 -6.75 22.76 -41.66
N ASN A 310 -7.35 23.92 -41.93
CA ASN A 310 -7.82 24.28 -43.25
C ASN A 310 -6.78 25.09 -44.05
N GLY A 311 -5.74 25.60 -43.39
CA GLY A 311 -4.61 26.31 -43.98
C GLY A 311 -4.93 27.74 -44.42
N ASP A 312 -5.98 28.36 -43.87
CA ASP A 312 -6.42 29.71 -44.23
C ASP A 312 -5.70 30.84 -43.46
N GLY A 313 -4.80 30.47 -42.53
CA GLY A 313 -4.03 31.41 -41.72
C GLY A 313 -4.84 32.05 -40.59
N LYS A 314 -6.06 31.57 -40.32
CA LYS A 314 -6.92 32.00 -39.21
C LYS A 314 -7.25 30.79 -38.34
N LEU A 315 -7.60 31.06 -37.08
CA LEU A 315 -7.90 30.02 -36.11
C LEU A 315 -9.36 30.14 -35.70
N SER A 316 -10.23 29.32 -36.30
CA SER A 316 -11.64 29.33 -35.97
C SER A 316 -11.88 28.77 -34.57
N ILE A 317 -12.99 29.18 -33.94
CA ILE A 317 -13.45 28.59 -32.67
C ILE A 317 -13.63 27.06 -32.81
N GLU A 318 -14.05 26.59 -33.98
CA GLU A 318 -14.19 25.17 -34.29
C GLU A 318 -12.84 24.45 -34.25
N GLU A 319 -11.82 25.01 -34.90
CA GLU A 319 -10.47 24.45 -34.94
C GLU A 319 -9.82 24.44 -33.58
N ILE A 320 -9.94 25.51 -32.79
CA ILE A 320 -9.34 25.59 -31.45
C ILE A 320 -10.09 24.70 -30.45
N SER A 321 -11.42 24.57 -30.57
CA SER A 321 -12.22 23.69 -29.70
C SER A 321 -12.07 22.20 -30.04
N THR A 322 -11.64 21.89 -31.26
CA THR A 322 -11.32 20.52 -31.72
C THR A 322 -9.82 20.27 -31.86
N ALA A 323 -8.99 21.25 -31.50
CA ALA A 323 -7.55 21.13 -31.50
C ALA A 323 -7.12 20.23 -30.35
N ARG A 324 -6.22 19.31 -30.66
CA ARG A 324 -5.60 18.46 -29.67
C ARG A 324 -4.45 19.26 -29.05
N PRO A 325 -4.34 19.34 -27.71
CA PRO A 325 -3.07 19.70 -27.10
C PRO A 325 -1.97 18.82 -27.71
N ALA A 326 -0.76 19.34 -27.85
CA ALA A 326 0.39 18.49 -28.13
C ALA A 326 0.39 17.39 -27.07
N ASP A 327 0.36 16.12 -27.51
CA ASP A 327 0.56 15.00 -26.61
C ASP A 327 1.80 15.33 -25.79
N ASN A 328 1.65 15.40 -24.46
CA ASN A 328 2.81 15.27 -23.61
C ASN A 328 3.32 13.86 -23.90
N ASN A 329 4.33 13.74 -24.79
CA ASN A 329 5.01 12.56 -25.38
C ASN A 329 5.14 11.30 -24.49
N ARG A 330 4.06 10.81 -23.90
CA ARG A 330 3.94 9.62 -23.07
C ARG A 330 2.72 8.88 -23.59
N PRO A 331 2.91 7.97 -24.57
CA PRO A 331 1.87 7.06 -25.02
C PRO A 331 1.14 6.46 -23.80
N GLY A 332 -0.20 6.56 -23.76
CA GLY A 332 -1.03 5.96 -22.70
C GLY A 332 -1.41 6.85 -21.51
N GLN A 333 -0.79 8.02 -21.29
CA GLN A 333 -1.24 8.92 -20.21
C GLN A 333 -2.63 9.52 -20.51
N GLY A 334 -3.65 9.07 -19.78
CA GLY A 334 -5.04 9.52 -19.92
C GLY A 334 -5.94 8.60 -20.76
N ALA A 335 -5.36 7.54 -21.34
CA ALA A 335 -6.13 6.44 -21.90
C ALA A 335 -6.73 5.58 -20.78
N THR A 336 -7.98 5.15 -20.96
CA THR A 336 -8.66 4.26 -20.00
C THR A 336 -8.22 2.81 -20.10
N GLU A 337 -7.55 2.45 -21.20
CA GLU A 337 -7.04 1.11 -21.46
C GLU A 337 -5.52 1.11 -21.40
N HIS A 338 -4.95 -0.03 -21.03
CA HIS A 338 -3.51 -0.22 -20.97
C HIS A 338 -2.96 -0.62 -22.34
N TYR A 339 -1.80 -0.07 -22.67
CA TYR A 339 -1.10 -0.39 -23.91
C TYR A 339 0.33 -0.81 -23.58
N MET A 340 0.72 -1.99 -24.05
CA MET A 340 2.09 -2.47 -23.96
C MET A 340 2.96 -1.71 -24.96
N PRO A 341 4.06 -1.06 -24.51
CA PRO A 341 4.93 -0.31 -25.42
C PRO A 341 5.50 -1.18 -26.55
N ASN A 342 5.59 -0.64 -27.76
CA ASN A 342 6.31 -1.31 -28.83
C ASN A 342 7.80 -0.95 -28.73
N LEU A 343 8.66 -1.93 -28.44
CA LEU A 343 10.10 -1.70 -28.28
C LEU A 343 10.79 -1.33 -29.60
N SER A 344 10.24 -1.73 -30.74
CA SER A 344 10.76 -1.40 -32.07
C SER A 344 10.28 -0.03 -32.58
N ASP A 345 9.13 0.44 -32.06
CA ASP A 345 8.59 1.76 -32.34
C ASP A 345 8.08 2.45 -31.05
N PRO A 346 9.00 3.03 -30.24
CA PRO A 346 8.66 3.70 -28.99
C PRO A 346 7.74 4.92 -29.15
N GLY A 347 7.59 5.45 -30.38
CA GLY A 347 6.68 6.56 -30.67
C GLY A 347 5.24 6.12 -30.92
N SER A 348 5.00 4.82 -31.13
CA SER A 348 3.66 4.27 -31.28
C SER A 348 2.90 4.22 -29.95
N GLN A 349 1.58 4.10 -30.03
CA GLN A 349 0.74 3.90 -28.85
C GLN A 349 1.04 2.56 -28.14
N GLY A 350 1.59 1.59 -28.86
CA GLY A 350 1.72 0.21 -28.39
C GLY A 350 0.47 -0.63 -28.65
N ASP A 351 0.51 -1.88 -28.18
CA ASP A 351 -0.56 -2.86 -28.35
C ASP A 351 -1.51 -2.81 -27.16
N ARG A 352 -2.82 -2.76 -27.41
CA ARG A 352 -3.81 -2.77 -26.31
C ARG A 352 -3.82 -4.12 -25.62
N ILE A 353 -3.68 -4.12 -24.30
CA ILE A 353 -3.69 -5.34 -23.48
C ILE A 353 -4.94 -5.36 -22.61
N ASP A 354 -5.65 -6.50 -22.64
CA ASP A 354 -6.79 -6.76 -21.76
C ASP A 354 -6.29 -7.33 -20.41
N PRO A 355 -6.95 -7.01 -19.28
CA PRO A 355 -6.55 -7.50 -17.98
C PRO A 355 -6.70 -9.02 -17.84
N ALA A 356 -5.62 -9.67 -17.45
CA ALA A 356 -5.59 -11.09 -17.10
C ALA A 356 -4.67 -11.32 -15.89
N PHE A 357 -5.00 -12.33 -15.09
CA PHE A 357 -4.22 -12.67 -13.91
C PHE A 357 -3.20 -13.76 -14.26
N PHE A 358 -1.92 -13.43 -14.24
CA PHE A 358 -0.85 -14.33 -14.72
C PHE A 358 -0.67 -15.65 -13.95
N LEU A 359 -1.39 -15.83 -12.82
CA LEU A 359 -1.39 -17.07 -12.02
C LEU A 359 -2.56 -18.00 -12.31
N SER A 360 -3.62 -17.48 -12.92
CA SER A 360 -4.77 -18.26 -13.34
C SER A 360 -5.23 -17.62 -14.63
N ASP A 361 -5.11 -18.29 -15.77
CA ASP A 361 -5.40 -17.79 -17.14
C ASP A 361 -6.82 -17.18 -17.33
N THR A 362 -7.56 -16.99 -16.26
CA THR A 362 -8.69 -16.10 -16.05
C THR A 362 -8.46 -14.71 -16.66
N THR A 363 -9.00 -14.53 -17.85
CA THR A 363 -9.18 -13.23 -18.49
C THR A 363 -10.37 -12.50 -17.89
N VAL A 364 -10.23 -11.20 -17.64
CA VAL A 364 -11.32 -10.35 -17.17
C VAL A 364 -12.00 -9.67 -18.36
N ARG A 365 -13.33 -9.51 -18.29
CA ARG A 365 -14.09 -8.82 -19.35
C ARG A 365 -13.54 -7.40 -19.55
N SER A 366 -13.23 -7.05 -20.80
CA SER A 366 -12.89 -5.68 -21.20
C SER A 366 -14.02 -4.71 -20.85
N GLY A 367 -13.70 -3.45 -20.52
CA GLY A 367 -14.69 -2.38 -20.34
C GLY A 367 -15.27 -2.25 -18.92
N LEU A 368 -14.78 -3.01 -17.95
CA LEU A 368 -15.08 -2.76 -16.53
C LEU A 368 -14.66 -1.34 -16.10
N THR A 369 -15.38 -0.77 -15.13
CA THR A 369 -14.94 0.45 -14.44
C THR A 369 -13.62 0.21 -13.72
N ASP A 370 -12.87 1.26 -13.47
CA ASP A 370 -11.62 1.26 -12.71
C ASP A 370 -11.77 0.56 -11.35
N VAL A 371 -12.78 0.97 -10.57
CA VAL A 371 -13.08 0.33 -9.29
C VAL A 371 -13.37 -1.15 -9.47
N ALA A 372 -14.18 -1.53 -10.47
CA ALA A 372 -14.48 -2.94 -10.72
C ALA A 372 -13.22 -3.74 -11.12
N ARG A 373 -12.33 -3.19 -11.95
CA ARG A 373 -11.05 -3.84 -12.30
C ARG A 373 -10.19 -4.06 -11.06
N ARG A 374 -10.02 -3.02 -10.25
CA ARG A 374 -9.21 -3.11 -9.04
C ARG A 374 -9.83 -4.03 -7.98
N THR A 375 -11.16 -4.07 -7.87
CA THR A 375 -11.87 -5.06 -7.06
C THR A 375 -11.57 -6.48 -7.55
N THR A 376 -11.64 -6.73 -8.86
CA THR A 376 -11.30 -8.05 -9.42
C THR A 376 -9.83 -8.41 -9.18
N ALA A 377 -8.90 -7.46 -9.33
CA ALA A 377 -7.49 -7.68 -8.99
C ALA A 377 -7.32 -8.03 -7.50
N ALA A 378 -8.00 -7.31 -6.61
CA ALA A 378 -7.98 -7.60 -5.18
C ALA A 378 -8.56 -8.98 -4.86
N GLU A 379 -9.66 -9.37 -5.50
CA GLU A 379 -10.27 -10.70 -5.36
C GLU A 379 -9.31 -11.81 -5.78
N PHE A 380 -8.59 -11.65 -6.89
CA PHE A 380 -7.60 -12.65 -7.34
C PHE A 380 -6.38 -12.68 -6.42
N ILE A 381 -5.83 -11.52 -6.05
CA ILE A 381 -4.65 -11.44 -5.20
C ILE A 381 -4.96 -12.05 -3.83
N THR A 382 -6.10 -11.74 -3.22
CA THR A 382 -6.44 -12.17 -1.86
C THR A 382 -7.24 -13.48 -1.80
N SER A 383 -7.47 -14.11 -2.95
CA SER A 383 -8.18 -15.38 -3.04
C SER A 383 -7.51 -16.46 -2.19
N ARG A 384 -8.32 -17.31 -1.56
CA ARG A 384 -7.84 -18.50 -0.84
C ARG A 384 -7.17 -19.52 -1.77
N ASP A 385 -7.52 -19.47 -3.06
CA ASP A 385 -6.94 -20.33 -4.09
C ASP A 385 -5.63 -19.75 -4.66
N ASN A 386 -5.22 -18.55 -4.24
CA ASN A 386 -3.92 -17.98 -4.59
C ASN A 386 -2.87 -18.38 -3.52
N PRO A 387 -2.01 -19.38 -3.78
CA PRO A 387 -1.03 -19.84 -2.80
C PRO A 387 0.01 -18.77 -2.47
N TRP A 388 0.27 -17.84 -3.40
CA TRP A 388 1.33 -16.84 -3.28
C TRP A 388 1.00 -15.76 -2.25
N PHE A 389 -0.29 -15.47 -2.05
CA PHE A 389 -0.71 -14.44 -1.09
C PHE A 389 -0.35 -14.80 0.34
N ALA A 390 -0.74 -16.00 0.77
CA ALA A 390 -0.38 -16.50 2.09
C ALA A 390 1.13 -16.72 2.23
N ARG A 391 1.77 -17.35 1.23
CA ARG A 391 3.22 -17.63 1.25
C ARG A 391 4.06 -16.37 1.37
N ALA A 392 3.72 -15.29 0.66
CA ALA A 392 4.47 -14.04 0.73
C ALA A 392 4.49 -13.44 2.14
N ILE A 393 3.34 -13.45 2.81
CA ILE A 393 3.20 -12.87 4.14
C ILE A 393 3.78 -13.78 5.21
N VAL A 394 3.52 -15.08 5.14
CA VAL A 394 4.10 -16.05 6.07
C VAL A 394 5.63 -16.02 5.98
N ASN A 395 6.21 -16.04 4.77
CA ASN A 395 7.67 -15.97 4.60
C ASN A 395 8.25 -14.68 5.16
N ARG A 396 7.61 -13.54 4.88
CA ARG A 396 8.06 -12.22 5.35
C ARG A 396 8.00 -12.08 6.86
N MET A 397 6.88 -12.46 7.47
CA MET A 397 6.68 -12.38 8.92
C MET A 397 7.59 -13.36 9.66
N TRP A 398 7.77 -14.57 9.11
CA TRP A 398 8.71 -15.55 9.64
C TRP A 398 10.14 -15.01 9.62
N TYR A 399 10.58 -14.41 8.50
CA TYR A 399 11.89 -13.78 8.41
C TYR A 399 12.07 -12.63 9.41
N GLU A 400 11.10 -11.71 9.47
CA GLU A 400 11.19 -10.57 10.39
C GLU A 400 11.25 -10.99 11.86
N MET A 401 10.71 -12.17 12.22
CA MET A 401 10.69 -12.64 13.61
C MET A 401 11.79 -13.64 13.95
N THR A 402 12.29 -14.41 12.97
CA THR A 402 13.26 -15.49 13.21
C THR A 402 14.63 -15.22 12.61
N GLY A 403 14.74 -14.22 11.72
CA GLY A 403 15.95 -13.89 10.97
C GLY A 403 16.32 -14.88 9.86
N THR A 404 15.59 -15.99 9.71
CA THR A 404 15.73 -16.95 8.61
C THR A 404 14.44 -16.94 7.79
N ALA A 405 14.49 -17.25 6.49
CA ALA A 405 13.31 -17.29 5.63
C ALA A 405 13.15 -18.67 4.96
N PHE A 406 11.91 -19.02 4.61
CA PHE A 406 11.64 -20.18 3.74
C PHE A 406 12.13 -19.90 2.31
N TYR A 407 11.96 -18.66 1.84
CA TYR A 407 12.54 -18.16 0.60
C TYR A 407 13.44 -16.95 0.86
N LEU A 408 14.62 -16.96 0.24
CA LEU A 408 15.48 -15.78 0.11
C LEU A 408 15.74 -15.50 -1.39
N PRO A 409 15.54 -14.26 -1.86
CA PRO A 409 15.06 -13.07 -1.13
C PRO A 409 13.61 -13.18 -0.61
N VAL A 410 13.28 -12.42 0.45
CA VAL A 410 11.96 -12.52 1.14
C VAL A 410 10.76 -12.12 0.29
N ASP A 411 11.00 -11.33 -0.76
CA ASP A 411 10.01 -10.79 -1.68
C ASP A 411 10.26 -11.21 -3.13
N ASP A 412 10.97 -12.34 -3.33
CA ASP A 412 11.14 -13.04 -4.61
C ASP A 412 10.97 -14.56 -4.41
N ILE A 413 9.70 -14.99 -4.35
CA ILE A 413 9.29 -16.37 -4.04
C ILE A 413 8.71 -17.10 -5.25
N GLY A 414 8.97 -16.63 -6.47
CA GLY A 414 8.35 -17.11 -7.71
C GLY A 414 8.40 -18.64 -7.94
N PRO A 415 7.64 -19.16 -8.92
CA PRO A 415 7.47 -20.59 -9.17
C PRO A 415 8.77 -21.36 -9.45
N ASP A 416 9.81 -20.67 -9.92
CA ASP A 416 11.13 -21.25 -10.17
C ASP A 416 12.04 -21.24 -8.92
N ARG A 417 11.51 -20.85 -7.76
CA ARG A 417 12.21 -20.83 -6.47
C ARG A 417 11.79 -22.01 -5.61
N THR A 418 12.74 -22.54 -4.84
CA THR A 418 12.48 -23.64 -3.90
C THR A 418 12.48 -23.10 -2.47
N ALA A 419 11.44 -23.42 -1.70
CA ALA A 419 11.39 -23.11 -0.28
C ALA A 419 12.30 -24.07 0.51
N ALA A 420 13.01 -23.55 1.51
CA ALA A 420 13.46 -24.38 2.62
C ALA A 420 12.23 -24.89 3.39
N HIS A 421 12.24 -26.15 3.85
CA HIS A 421 11.17 -26.76 4.63
C HIS A 421 9.75 -26.46 4.10
N GLU A 422 9.49 -26.79 2.83
CA GLU A 422 8.21 -26.49 2.16
C GLU A 422 6.99 -27.00 2.94
N ASP A 423 7.04 -28.22 3.49
CA ASP A 423 5.97 -28.78 4.32
C ASP A 423 5.62 -27.88 5.53
N ALA A 424 6.64 -27.25 6.14
CA ALA A 424 6.45 -26.36 7.28
C ALA A 424 5.82 -25.02 6.87
N LEU A 425 6.22 -24.50 5.70
CA LEU A 425 5.61 -23.31 5.11
C LEU A 425 4.13 -23.57 4.76
N ASP A 426 3.82 -24.73 4.18
CA ASP A 426 2.45 -25.10 3.82
C ASP A 426 1.53 -25.20 5.04
N ILE A 427 2.00 -25.81 6.13
CA ILE A 427 1.26 -25.88 7.39
C ILE A 427 0.93 -24.46 7.91
N LEU A 428 1.90 -23.55 7.89
CA LEU A 428 1.68 -22.15 8.31
C LEU A 428 0.69 -21.43 7.39
N CYS A 429 0.83 -21.59 6.08
CA CYS A 429 -0.04 -20.94 5.09
C CYS A 429 -1.49 -21.44 5.22
N GLU A 430 -1.69 -22.75 5.33
CA GLU A 430 -3.02 -23.33 5.53
C GLU A 430 -3.66 -22.83 6.84
N GLY A 431 -2.89 -22.82 7.93
CA GLY A 431 -3.34 -22.27 9.20
C GLY A 431 -3.71 -20.78 9.11
N PHE A 432 -2.91 -19.99 8.39
CA PHE A 432 -3.13 -18.55 8.20
C PHE A 432 -4.40 -18.28 7.39
N VAL A 433 -4.61 -19.01 6.29
CA VAL A 433 -5.82 -18.92 5.46
C VAL A 433 -7.07 -19.31 6.27
N ARG A 434 -7.01 -20.40 7.03
CA ARG A 434 -8.13 -20.86 7.89
C ARG A 434 -8.44 -19.87 9.02
N ASN A 435 -7.43 -19.16 9.51
CA ASN A 435 -7.57 -18.07 10.47
C ASN A 435 -7.83 -16.71 9.81
N GLN A 436 -8.27 -16.69 8.55
CA GLN A 436 -8.72 -15.47 7.85
C GLN A 436 -7.63 -14.39 7.82
N TYR A 437 -6.40 -14.83 7.56
CA TYR A 437 -5.23 -13.97 7.39
C TYR A 437 -4.95 -13.05 8.60
N ASP A 438 -5.27 -13.53 9.81
CA ASP A 438 -5.01 -12.82 11.07
C ASP A 438 -3.51 -12.80 11.42
N LEU A 439 -2.91 -11.60 11.37
CA LEU A 439 -1.50 -11.38 11.68
C LEU A 439 -1.17 -11.65 13.16
N LYS A 440 -2.10 -11.39 14.09
CA LYS A 440 -1.89 -11.69 15.52
C LYS A 440 -1.82 -13.20 15.73
N TRP A 441 -2.69 -13.97 15.06
CA TRP A 441 -2.61 -15.44 15.05
C TRP A 441 -1.28 -15.93 14.49
N LEU A 442 -0.79 -15.34 13.39
CA LEU A 442 0.48 -15.74 12.77
C LEU A 442 1.67 -15.47 13.71
N ILE A 443 1.74 -14.28 14.32
CA ILE A 443 2.76 -13.92 15.31
C ILE A 443 2.69 -14.86 16.52
N ARG A 444 1.48 -15.14 17.01
CA ARG A 444 1.26 -16.08 18.13
C ARG A 444 1.74 -17.50 17.79
N THR A 445 1.57 -17.92 16.54
CA THR A 445 2.02 -19.22 16.04
C THR A 445 3.54 -19.25 15.95
N ILE A 446 4.17 -18.25 15.33
CA ILE A 446 5.63 -18.17 15.18
C ILE A 446 6.32 -18.19 16.54
N THR A 447 5.86 -17.36 17.49
CA THR A 447 6.43 -17.29 18.85
C THR A 447 6.30 -18.61 19.63
N SER A 448 5.32 -19.45 19.27
CA SER A 448 5.11 -20.77 19.88
C SER A 448 6.02 -21.86 19.32
N THR A 449 6.66 -21.64 18.16
CA THR A 449 7.59 -22.62 17.58
C THR A 449 8.85 -22.76 18.42
N ARG A 450 9.43 -23.97 18.41
CA ARG A 450 10.77 -24.19 18.96
C ARG A 450 11.81 -23.43 18.17
N THR A 451 11.65 -23.27 16.85
CA THR A 451 12.55 -22.44 16.03
C THR A 451 12.70 -21.04 16.62
N TYR A 452 11.59 -20.35 16.90
CA TYR A 452 11.63 -19.03 17.52
C TYR A 452 12.17 -19.06 18.96
N GLN A 453 11.93 -20.12 19.71
CA GLN A 453 12.38 -20.27 21.10
C GLN A 453 13.82 -20.81 21.24
N ARG A 454 14.55 -20.99 20.13
CA ARG A 454 15.94 -21.46 20.14
C ARG A 454 16.95 -20.35 20.32
N ALA A 455 18.07 -20.72 20.93
CA ALA A 455 19.20 -19.82 21.06
C ALA A 455 19.76 -19.48 19.67
N SER A 456 20.25 -18.25 19.53
CA SER A 456 21.06 -17.89 18.37
C SER A 456 22.41 -18.61 18.50
N ASN A 457 22.76 -19.44 17.53
CA ASN A 457 24.07 -20.10 17.46
C ASN A 457 24.70 -19.76 16.11
N PRO A 458 25.78 -18.97 16.03
CA PRO A 458 26.41 -18.58 14.75
C PRO A 458 26.91 -19.77 13.92
N ASP A 459 27.13 -20.93 14.54
CA ASP A 459 27.61 -22.15 13.88
C ASP A 459 26.50 -23.16 13.54
N GLY A 460 25.23 -22.87 13.89
CA GLY A 460 24.08 -23.76 13.64
C GLY A 460 23.45 -23.58 12.24
N GLU A 461 22.80 -24.63 11.73
CA GLU A 461 21.99 -24.56 10.49
C GLU A 461 20.75 -23.65 10.66
N GLY A 462 20.33 -22.98 9.58
CA GLY A 462 19.41 -21.82 9.61
C GLY A 462 18.16 -22.01 10.47
N PHE A 463 17.30 -22.99 10.16
CA PHE A 463 16.05 -23.20 10.88
C PHE A 463 16.22 -23.80 12.29
N ALA A 464 17.41 -24.27 12.65
CA ALA A 464 17.71 -24.77 14.00
C ALA A 464 18.03 -23.64 15.00
N ARG A 465 17.94 -22.38 14.59
CA ARG A 465 18.20 -21.20 15.41
C ARG A 465 17.25 -20.06 15.06
N CYS A 466 17.09 -19.14 15.99
CA CYS A 466 16.60 -17.79 15.68
C CYS A 466 17.81 -16.91 15.43
N GLU A 467 17.98 -16.42 14.21
CA GLU A 467 19.10 -15.54 13.84
C GLU A 467 18.92 -14.14 14.43
N PRO A 468 19.99 -13.51 14.94
CA PRO A 468 19.91 -12.14 15.41
C PRO A 468 19.62 -11.18 14.26
N ILE A 469 18.43 -10.58 14.27
CA ILE A 469 18.09 -9.45 13.40
C ILE A 469 18.53 -8.13 14.05
N ARG A 470 18.85 -7.14 13.22
CA ARG A 470 19.16 -5.80 13.72
C ARG A 470 17.88 -5.16 14.24
N LEU A 471 17.94 -4.58 15.42
CA LEU A 471 16.86 -3.70 15.90
C LEU A 471 16.69 -2.54 14.93
N ARG A 472 15.43 -2.24 14.60
CA ARG A 472 15.08 -1.08 13.80
C ARG A 472 15.40 0.21 14.57
N SER A 473 15.53 1.32 13.84
CA SER A 473 15.94 2.60 14.43
C SER A 473 14.99 3.09 15.52
N ASP A 474 13.70 2.82 15.39
CA ASP A 474 12.66 3.13 16.38
C ASP A 474 12.74 2.25 17.62
N GLN A 475 13.07 0.96 17.47
CA GLN A 475 13.27 0.04 18.59
C GLN A 475 14.53 0.41 19.38
N LEU A 476 15.62 0.76 18.68
CA LEU A 476 16.84 1.28 19.30
C LEU A 476 16.57 2.58 20.06
N TYR A 477 15.85 3.52 19.44
CA TYR A 477 15.47 4.78 20.08
C TYR A 477 14.65 4.55 21.34
N SER A 478 13.61 3.71 21.28
CA SER A 478 12.76 3.37 22.41
C SER A 478 13.54 2.70 23.54
N ALA A 479 14.46 1.78 23.21
CA ALA A 479 15.32 1.13 24.19
C ALA A 479 16.24 2.13 24.91
N VAL A 480 16.78 3.13 24.21
CA VAL A 480 17.59 4.20 24.81
C VAL A 480 16.75 5.10 25.70
N CYS A 481 15.56 5.53 25.24
CA CYS A 481 14.64 6.33 26.04
C CYS A 481 14.27 5.62 27.35
N GLN A 482 13.91 4.34 27.28
CA GLN A 482 13.59 3.53 28.46
C GLN A 482 14.78 3.36 29.40
N ALA A 483 16.00 3.15 28.86
CA ALA A 483 17.20 3.01 29.67
C ALA A 483 17.58 4.30 30.42
N LEU A 484 17.22 5.47 29.86
CA LEU A 484 17.47 6.78 30.45
C LEU A 484 16.29 7.31 31.28
N ASP A 485 15.17 6.60 31.33
CA ASP A 485 13.92 7.02 31.98
C ASP A 485 13.41 8.37 31.44
N VAL A 486 13.40 8.52 30.12
CA VAL A 486 12.91 9.72 29.43
C VAL A 486 11.85 9.36 28.40
N GLU A 487 10.86 10.24 28.21
CA GLU A 487 9.81 10.06 27.20
C GLU A 487 10.35 10.20 25.77
N SER A 488 11.30 11.11 25.58
CA SER A 488 11.98 11.31 24.30
C SER A 488 13.37 11.90 24.52
N LEU A 489 14.30 11.56 23.63
CA LEU A 489 15.58 12.26 23.55
C LEU A 489 15.35 13.67 23.01
N PRO A 490 15.98 14.71 23.61
CA PRO A 490 15.91 16.05 23.06
C PRO A 490 16.51 16.03 21.65
N LEU A 491 15.66 16.22 20.64
CA LEU A 491 16.13 16.53 19.30
C LEU A 491 17.00 17.78 19.45
N ARG A 492 18.25 17.75 18.96
CA ARG A 492 19.02 18.98 18.80
C ARG A 492 18.24 19.86 17.82
N LEU A 493 17.38 20.71 18.36
CA LEU A 493 16.98 21.92 17.67
C LEU A 493 18.30 22.64 17.44
N THR A 494 18.79 22.64 16.20
CA THR A 494 19.80 23.59 15.78
C THR A 494 19.14 24.97 15.80
N SER A 495 18.91 25.50 17.00
CA SER A 495 18.73 26.92 17.20
C SER A 495 20.08 27.57 16.97
N GLY A 496 20.31 28.00 15.73
CA GLY A 496 21.42 28.87 15.35
C GLY A 496 22.42 28.23 14.38
N ARG A 497 22.18 28.41 13.08
CA ARG A 497 23.15 28.98 12.14
C ARG A 497 22.43 29.57 10.94
#